data_AF-A0A2V9YTJ5-F1
#
_entry.id   AF-A0A2V9YTJ5-F1
#
_cell.length_a   1.000
_cell.length_b   1.000
_cell.length_c   1.000
_cell.angle_alpha   90.00
_cell.angle_beta   90.00
_cell.angle_gamma   90.00
#
_symmetry.space_group_name_H-M   'P 1'
#
loop_
_entity.id
_entity.type
_entity.pdbx_description
1 polymer ?
#
loop_
_entity_poly.entity_id
_entity_poly.type
_entity_poly.pdbx_seq_one_letter_code
_entity_poly.pdbx_strand_id
1 'polypeptide(L)' 'LKGVSSHSLRQEFRTLKSRLPTLWTNSYFVSTVGGAPLAVIQPYVENQKNV' A
#
# COMPACT_ATOMS: atom_id res chain seq x y z
N LEU A 1 -2.18 3.75 -6.47
CA LEU A 1 -0.89 4.33 -6.04
C LEU A 1 0.12 4.47 -7.20
N LYS A 2 0.68 3.38 -7.72
CA LYS A 2 1.71 3.44 -8.80
C LYS A 2 1.20 4.09 -10.10
N GLY A 3 -0.03 3.76 -10.55
CA GLY A 3 -0.60 4.35 -11.76
C GLY A 3 -0.83 5.86 -11.66
N VAL A 4 -1.51 6.31 -10.60
CA VAL A 4 -1.80 7.73 -10.36
C VAL A 4 -0.52 8.55 -10.23
N SER A 5 0.43 8.10 -9.39
CA SER A 5 1.73 8.78 -9.25
C SER A 5 2.52 8.82 -10.56
N SER A 6 2.52 7.72 -11.34
CA SER A 6 3.13 7.70 -12.68
C SER A 6 2.51 8.72 -13.63
N HIS A 7 1.18 8.89 -13.58
CA HIS A 7 0.49 9.86 -14.41
C HIS A 7 0.86 11.30 -14.04
N SER A 8 0.68 11.68 -12.77
CA SER A 8 0.94 13.05 -12.29
C SER A 8 2.41 13.45 -12.49
N LEU A 9 3.36 12.59 -12.09
CA LEU A 9 4.79 12.91 -12.19
C LEU A 9 5.28 13.00 -13.65
N ARG A 10 4.73 12.20 -14.57
CA ARG A 10 5.10 12.27 -16.00
C ARG A 10 4.44 13.46 -16.72
N GLN A 11 3.41 14.08 -16.15
CA GLN A 11 2.86 15.35 -16.63
C GLN A 11 3.73 16.53 -16.18
N GLU A 12 4.15 16.52 -14.91
CA GLU A 12 4.96 17.58 -14.32
C GLU A 12 6.40 17.58 -14.84
N PHE A 13 7.03 16.41 -14.95
CA PHE A 13 8.44 16.28 -15.33
C PHE A 13 8.59 15.61 -16.71
N ARG A 14 8.74 16.43 -17.76
CA ARG A 14 8.90 15.96 -19.14
C ARG A 14 10.09 15.01 -19.35
N THR A 15 11.16 15.18 -18.58
CA THR A 15 12.36 14.31 -18.63
C THR A 15 12.06 12.86 -18.24
N LEU A 16 11.13 12.63 -17.30
CA LEU A 16 10.68 11.29 -16.94
C LEU A 16 9.91 10.62 -18.07
N LYS A 17 9.13 11.40 -18.82
CA LYS A 17 8.39 10.90 -19.98
C LYS A 17 9.31 10.58 -21.16
N SER A 18 10.38 11.35 -21.37
CA SER A 18 11.29 11.16 -22.51
C SER A 18 12.31 10.04 -22.30
N ARG A 19 12.74 9.78 -21.06
CA ARG A 19 13.83 8.82 -20.77
C ARG A 19 13.35 7.45 -20.31
N LEU A 20 12.13 7.35 -19.77
CA LEU A 20 11.61 6.10 -19.20
C LEU A 20 10.33 5.68 -19.92
N PRO A 21 10.21 4.42 -20.38
CA PRO A 21 8.98 3.91 -21.00
C PRO A 21 7.84 3.84 -19.98
N THR A 22 8.12 3.44 -18.73
CA THR A 22 7.20 3.42 -17.60
C THR A 22 7.91 3.93 -16.35
N LEU A 23 7.19 4.60 -15.43
CA LEU A 23 7.81 5.14 -14.21
C LEU A 23 8.07 4.07 -13.16
N TRP A 24 7.14 3.13 -13.01
CA TRP A 24 7.26 2.03 -12.07
C TRP A 24 7.28 0.70 -12.82
N THR A 25 8.04 -0.26 -12.30
CA THR A 25 7.98 -1.66 -12.75
C THR A 25 6.64 -2.29 -12.35
N ASN A 26 6.32 -3.48 -12.88
CA ASN A 26 5.13 -4.22 -12.44
C ASN A 26 5.23 -4.56 -10.94
N SER A 27 6.39 -5.05 -10.51
CA SER A 27 6.62 -5.63 -9.19
C SER A 27 6.48 -4.63 -8.04
N TYR A 28 5.98 -5.11 -6.91
CA TYR A 28 5.98 -4.38 -5.65
C TYR A 28 6.18 -5.37 -4.51
N PHE A 29 6.75 -4.89 -3.41
CA PHE A 29 6.87 -5.67 -2.18
C PHE A 29 5.85 -5.16 -1.16
N VAL A 30 5.14 -6.08 -0.53
CA VAL A 30 4.22 -5.79 0.58
C VAL A 30 4.46 -6.83 1.67
N SER A 31 4.54 -6.35 2.90
CA SER A 31 4.63 -7.18 4.09
C SER A 31 3.64 -6.65 5.12
N THR A 32 3.02 -7.55 5.86
CA THR A 32 2.17 -7.17 6.97
C THR A 32 3.03 -6.58 8.09
N VAL A 33 2.60 -5.46 8.65
CA VAL A 33 3.25 -4.82 9.79
C VAL A 33 2.23 -4.71 10.92
N GLY A 34 2.66 -5.04 12.15
CA GLY A 34 1.78 -5.09 13.31
C GLY A 34 0.81 -6.27 13.27
N GLY A 35 1.10 -7.32 14.04
CA GLY A 35 0.06 -8.28 14.43
C GLY A 35 -1.02 -7.56 15.25
N ALA A 36 -2.22 -8.13 15.35
CA ALA A 36 -3.22 -7.59 16.27
C ALA A 36 -2.62 -7.60 17.69
N PRO A 37 -2.48 -6.43 18.35
CA PRO A 37 -2.01 -6.40 19.73
C PRO A 37 -2.92 -7.31 20.56
N LEU A 38 -2.37 -8.02 21.56
CA LEU A 38 -3.17 -8.83 22.47
C LEU A 38 -4.36 -8.04 23.05
N ALA A 39 -4.17 -6.75 23.29
CA ALA A 39 -5.20 -5.82 23.74
C ALA A 39 -6.40 -5.65 22.78
N VAL A 40 -6.24 -5.93 21.48
CA VAL A 40 -7.33 -5.94 20.49
C VAL A 40 -7.96 -7.33 20.39
N ILE A 41 -7.18 -8.39 20.58
CA ILE A 41 -7.65 -9.78 20.51
C ILE A 41 -8.48 -10.16 21.75
N GLN A 42 -8.07 -9.71 22.95
CA GLN A 42 -8.75 -10.02 24.21
C GLN A 42 -10.23 -9.62 24.23
N PRO A 43 -10.61 -8.35 23.97
CA PRO A 43 -12.01 -7.94 23.96
C PRO A 43 -12.79 -8.59 22.82
N TYR A 44 -12.14 -8.94 21.69
CA TYR A 44 -12.79 -9.70 20.62
C TYR A 44 -13.20 -11.11 21.10
N VAL A 45 -12.29 -11.84 21.76
CA VAL A 45 -12.56 -13.20 22.28
C VAL A 45 -13.61 -13.18 23.41
N GLU A 46 -13.55 -12.19 24.30
CA GLU A 46 -14.54 -12.05 25.38
C GLU A 46 -15.94 -11.78 24.85
N ASN A 47 -16.07 -10.90 23.84
CA ASN A 47 -17.36 -10.60 23.22
C ASN A 47 -17.95 -11.78 22.43
N GLN A 48 -17.13 -12.74 21.97
CA GLN A 48 -17.62 -13.95 21.30
C GLN A 48 -18.18 -15.02 22.24
N LYS A 49 -17.97 -14.91 23.56
CA LYS A 49 -18.53 -15.86 24.54
C LYS A 49 -19.97 -15.57 24.95
N ASN A 50 -20.48 -14.40 24.58
CA ASN A 50 -21.84 -13.93 24.90
C ASN A 50 -22.80 -13.99 23.70
N VAL A 51 -22.42 -14.75 22.66
CA VAL A 51 -23.28 -15.14 21.53
C VAL A 51 -23.69 -16.59 21.73
#